data_AF-A0A970EJR1-F1
#
_entry.id   AF-A0A970EJR1-F1
#
_cell.length_a   1.000
_cell.length_b   1.000
_cell.length_c   1.000
_cell.angle_alpha   90.00
_cell.angle_beta   90.00
_cell.angle_gamma   90.00
#
_symmetry.space_group_name_H-M   'P 1'
#
loop_
_entity.id
_entity.type
_entity.pdbx_description
1 polymer ?
#
loop_
_entity_poly.entity_id
_entity_poly.type
_entity_poly.pdbx_seq_one_letter_code
_entity_poly.pdbx_strand_id
1 'polypeptide(L)'
;MKKALILSIAVIMLIAMTTVASAEDNTVFITVSVDGELIIAAQPVSPTEMTVDGVLKAAHAAFFPGGESGYEAGIDPMWNMFLISKAWGVNTTPFVILNGAPLGAPENPGTADTTAVKGGDNIIMSLSSDPMVPARAVALKVSVSGDSATVTATEWILDFTTFTYSSTPLANAQVTDPETGEVLGTTDAEGNITVPATGVVAVEGLAAIPVDGSAGSGTEDPAAAPVAQPEEALPIFEGDTLLQIMTFGGLAVFIPIIFAIVFIGKKQEAIHWQKSRKI
;
A
#
# COMPACT_ATOMS: atom_id res chain seq x y z
N MET A 1 3.40 -49.43 28.79
CA MET A 1 3.41 -48.99 27.37
C MET A 1 2.17 -48.21 26.96
N LYS A 2 0.93 -48.66 27.27
CA LYS A 2 -0.31 -47.91 26.90
C LYS A 2 -0.40 -46.47 27.45
N LYS A 3 0.07 -46.22 28.69
CA LYS A 3 0.03 -44.89 29.31
C LYS A 3 1.04 -43.89 28.73
N ALA A 4 2.16 -44.38 28.19
CA ALA A 4 3.18 -43.54 27.56
C ALA A 4 2.74 -43.08 26.16
N LEU A 5 2.10 -43.98 25.38
CA LEU A 5 1.56 -43.67 24.06
C LEU A 5 0.45 -42.60 24.11
N ILE A 6 -0.43 -42.66 25.11
CA ILE A 6 -1.52 -41.69 25.30
C ILE A 6 -0.96 -40.30 25.64
N LEU A 7 0.08 -40.22 26.46
CA LEU A 7 0.73 -38.96 26.80
C LEU A 7 1.45 -38.36 25.59
N SER A 8 2.12 -39.16 24.77
CA SER A 8 2.76 -38.71 23.54
C SER A 8 1.77 -38.16 22.52
N ILE A 9 0.60 -38.80 22.36
CA ILE A 9 -0.47 -38.31 21.46
C ILE A 9 -1.08 -37.02 22.00
N ALA A 10 -1.31 -36.91 23.31
CA ALA A 10 -1.85 -35.70 23.93
C ALA A 10 -0.88 -34.51 23.80
N VAL A 11 0.43 -34.74 23.96
CA VAL A 11 1.45 -33.70 23.78
C VAL A 11 1.55 -33.27 22.32
N ILE A 12 1.49 -34.21 21.35
CA ILE A 12 1.50 -33.86 19.92
C ILE A 12 0.24 -33.08 19.52
N MET A 13 -0.94 -33.46 20.02
CA MET A 13 -2.17 -32.70 19.78
C MET A 13 -2.14 -31.32 20.42
N LEU A 14 -1.59 -31.18 21.63
CA LEU A 14 -1.47 -29.88 22.29
C LEU A 14 -0.51 -28.95 21.53
N ILE A 15 0.61 -29.47 21.03
CA ILE A 15 1.56 -28.72 20.19
C ILE A 15 0.92 -28.33 18.85
N ALA A 16 0.16 -29.23 18.23
CA ALA A 16 -0.56 -28.94 16.98
C ALA A 16 -1.69 -27.91 17.16
N MET A 17 -2.35 -27.89 18.32
CA MET A 17 -3.38 -26.89 18.64
C MET A 17 -2.78 -25.51 18.93
N THR A 18 -1.60 -25.43 19.55
CA THR A 18 -0.91 -24.14 19.76
C THR A 18 -0.41 -23.50 18.46
N THR A 19 -0.02 -24.29 17.45
CA THR A 19 0.45 -23.74 16.17
C THR A 19 -0.68 -23.16 15.32
N VAL A 20 -1.91 -23.65 15.46
CA VAL A 20 -3.06 -23.13 14.71
C VAL A 20 -3.58 -21.83 15.33
N ALA A 21 -3.63 -21.74 16.67
CA ALA A 21 -4.05 -20.52 17.36
C ALA A 21 -3.10 -19.33 17.09
N SER A 22 -1.79 -19.57 16.98
CA SER A 22 -0.82 -18.50 16.72
C SER A 22 -0.81 -18.00 15.27
N ALA A 23 -1.43 -18.72 14.33
CA ALA A 23 -1.49 -18.31 12.91
C ALA A 23 -2.62 -17.30 12.66
N GLU A 24 -3.76 -17.44 13.35
CA GLU A 24 -4.88 -16.49 13.23
C GLU A 24 -4.51 -15.11 13.79
N ASP A 25 -3.78 -15.06 14.92
CA ASP A 25 -3.42 -13.79 15.59
C ASP A 25 -2.48 -12.89 14.75
N ASN A 26 -1.74 -13.46 13.79
CA ASN A 26 -0.76 -12.74 12.97
C ASN A 26 -1.14 -12.65 11.49
N THR A 27 -2.35 -13.06 11.10
CA THR A 27 -2.76 -13.02 9.69
C THR A 27 -3.14 -11.59 9.29
N VAL A 28 -2.47 -11.05 8.28
CA VAL A 28 -2.77 -9.76 7.64
C VAL A 28 -3.18 -10.04 6.20
N PHE A 29 -4.13 -9.28 5.65
CA PHE A 29 -4.57 -9.43 4.27
C PHE A 29 -3.84 -8.44 3.37
N ILE A 30 -3.28 -8.91 2.26
CA ILE A 30 -2.58 -8.08 1.28
C ILE A 30 -3.32 -8.09 -0.05
N THR A 31 -3.49 -6.89 -0.60
CA THR A 31 -3.86 -6.67 -2.00
C THR A 31 -2.71 -6.00 -2.73
N VAL A 32 -2.45 -6.45 -3.96
CA VAL A 32 -1.46 -5.83 -4.86
C VAL A 32 -2.12 -5.52 -6.18
N SER A 33 -2.06 -4.25 -6.61
CA SER A 33 -2.39 -3.83 -7.97
C SER A 33 -1.21 -3.16 -8.66
N VAL A 34 -1.01 -3.49 -9.93
CA VAL A 34 0.05 -2.94 -10.78
C VAL A 34 -0.59 -2.45 -12.07
N ASP A 35 -0.31 -1.20 -12.45
CA ASP A 35 -0.80 -0.59 -13.70
C ASP A 35 -2.33 -0.63 -13.86
N GLY A 36 -3.04 -0.60 -12.75
CA GLY A 36 -4.51 -0.66 -12.74
C GLY A 36 -5.09 -2.08 -12.80
N GLU A 37 -4.26 -3.10 -12.69
CA GLU A 37 -4.67 -4.51 -12.69
C GLU A 37 -4.43 -5.16 -11.33
N LEU A 38 -5.42 -5.92 -10.84
CA LEU A 38 -5.34 -6.67 -9.60
C LEU A 38 -4.46 -7.90 -9.80
N ILE A 39 -3.33 -7.96 -9.08
CA ILE A 39 -2.39 -9.09 -9.13
C ILE A 39 -2.65 -10.05 -7.97
N ILE A 40 -2.92 -9.50 -6.78
CA ILE A 40 -3.21 -10.25 -5.57
C ILE A 40 -4.47 -9.67 -4.95
N ALA A 41 -5.48 -10.50 -4.69
CA ALA A 41 -6.75 -10.10 -4.11
C ALA A 41 -6.84 -10.54 -2.65
N ALA A 42 -6.58 -9.62 -1.72
CA ALA A 42 -6.77 -9.78 -0.27
C ALA A 42 -6.30 -11.15 0.27
N GLN A 43 -5.09 -11.56 -0.11
CA GLN A 43 -4.54 -12.86 0.30
C GLN A 43 -3.99 -12.79 1.73
N PRO A 44 -4.16 -13.84 2.55
CA PRO A 44 -3.63 -13.86 3.90
C PRO A 44 -2.10 -14.04 3.87
N VAL A 45 -1.42 -13.32 4.75
CA VAL A 45 0.03 -13.39 4.97
C VAL A 45 0.31 -13.37 6.47
N SER A 46 1.28 -14.16 6.91
CA SER A 46 1.71 -14.19 8.31
C SER A 46 3.17 -13.72 8.40
N PRO A 47 3.42 -12.41 8.57
CA PRO A 47 4.78 -11.90 8.64
C PRO A 47 5.46 -12.33 9.95
N THR A 48 6.79 -12.37 9.93
CA THR A 48 7.58 -12.55 11.16
C THR A 48 7.70 -11.23 11.93
N GLU A 49 7.79 -10.12 11.20
CA GLU A 49 7.84 -8.76 11.75
C GLU A 49 6.46 -8.11 11.58
N MET A 50 5.81 -7.74 12.69
CA MET A 50 4.47 -7.14 12.69
C MET A 50 4.52 -5.63 12.38
N THR A 51 5.14 -5.29 11.25
CA THR A 51 5.14 -3.95 10.65
C THR A 51 4.62 -4.03 9.22
N VAL A 52 4.24 -2.90 8.64
CA VAL A 52 3.81 -2.86 7.24
C VAL A 52 4.93 -3.36 6.31
N ASP A 53 6.17 -2.94 6.51
CA ASP A 53 7.34 -3.42 5.76
C ASP A 53 7.53 -4.95 5.90
N GLY A 54 7.35 -5.48 7.11
CA GLY A 54 7.38 -6.92 7.38
C GLY A 54 6.31 -7.70 6.61
N VAL A 55 5.07 -7.16 6.54
CA VAL A 55 3.98 -7.74 5.73
C VAL A 55 4.33 -7.70 4.24
N LEU A 56 4.83 -6.57 3.74
CA LEU A 56 5.18 -6.43 2.32
C LEU A 56 6.29 -7.41 1.92
N LYS A 57 7.32 -7.58 2.74
CA LYS A 57 8.38 -8.59 2.53
C LYS A 57 7.81 -10.02 2.53
N ALA A 58 6.96 -10.34 3.51
CA ALA A 58 6.31 -11.66 3.58
C ALA A 58 5.42 -11.93 2.35
N ALA A 59 4.69 -10.92 1.88
CA ALA A 59 3.84 -11.02 0.70
C ALA A 59 4.66 -11.26 -0.58
N HIS A 60 5.80 -10.58 -0.74
CA HIS A 60 6.72 -10.85 -1.84
C HIS A 60 7.27 -12.27 -1.79
N ALA A 61 7.71 -12.73 -0.62
CA ALA A 61 8.21 -14.09 -0.45
C ALA A 61 7.15 -15.15 -0.79
N ALA A 62 5.87 -14.88 -0.47
CA ALA A 62 4.76 -15.80 -0.69
C ALA A 62 4.25 -15.80 -2.14
N PHE A 63 4.09 -14.62 -2.75
CA PHE A 63 3.31 -14.51 -4.00
C PHE A 63 4.05 -13.88 -5.18
N PHE A 64 5.23 -13.27 -4.99
CA PHE A 64 6.02 -12.76 -6.11
C PHE A 64 6.98 -13.85 -6.62
N PRO A 65 6.97 -14.20 -7.92
CA PRO A 65 7.84 -15.25 -8.45
C PRO A 65 9.35 -15.02 -8.25
N GLY A 66 9.78 -13.75 -8.15
CA GLY A 66 11.17 -13.39 -7.84
C GLY A 66 11.49 -13.35 -6.33
N GLY A 67 10.53 -13.69 -5.46
CA GLY A 67 10.64 -13.57 -4.01
C GLY A 67 11.01 -12.15 -3.57
N GLU A 68 11.92 -12.05 -2.60
CA GLU A 68 12.35 -10.76 -2.06
C GLU A 68 13.13 -9.89 -3.06
N SER A 69 13.63 -10.43 -4.18
CA SER A 69 14.35 -9.63 -5.19
C SER A 69 13.47 -8.58 -5.90
N GLY A 70 12.15 -8.73 -5.78
CA GLY A 70 11.15 -7.77 -6.24
C GLY A 70 10.93 -6.58 -5.30
N TYR A 71 11.57 -6.57 -4.14
CA TYR A 71 11.36 -5.58 -3.08
C TYR A 71 12.66 -4.92 -2.64
N GLU A 72 12.70 -3.59 -2.65
CA GLU A 72 13.82 -2.81 -2.12
C GLU A 72 13.25 -1.63 -1.34
N ALA A 73 13.69 -1.52 -0.08
CA ALA A 73 13.29 -0.44 0.81
C ALA A 73 14.43 -0.10 1.78
N GLY A 74 14.44 1.14 2.27
CA GLY A 74 15.42 1.61 3.24
C GLY A 74 15.34 3.10 3.48
N ILE A 75 16.23 3.61 4.33
CA ILE A 75 16.36 5.05 4.54
C ILE A 75 17.01 5.66 3.30
N ASP A 76 16.27 6.50 2.61
CA ASP A 76 16.81 7.29 1.52
C ASP A 76 17.77 8.35 2.07
N PRO A 77 19.03 8.38 1.61
CA PRO A 77 20.05 9.27 2.18
C PRO A 77 19.85 10.73 1.78
N MET A 78 19.05 11.03 0.75
CA MET A 78 18.76 12.39 0.31
C MET A 78 17.69 13.04 1.18
N TRP A 79 16.66 12.29 1.55
CA TRP A 79 15.50 12.80 2.29
C TRP A 79 15.47 12.37 3.75
N ASN A 80 16.37 11.48 4.17
CA ASN A 80 16.38 10.85 5.49
C ASN A 80 15.01 10.27 5.88
N MET A 81 14.37 9.62 4.92
CA MET A 81 13.02 9.08 5.03
C MET A 81 13.04 7.62 4.58
N PHE A 82 12.27 6.76 5.26
CA PHE A 82 12.09 5.39 4.81
C PHE A 82 11.28 5.39 3.50
N LEU A 83 11.88 4.85 2.44
CA LEU A 83 11.26 4.72 1.12
C LEU A 83 11.30 3.26 0.68
N ILE A 84 10.18 2.83 0.10
CA ILE A 84 10.13 1.65 -0.74
C ILE A 84 10.49 2.14 -2.14
N SER A 85 11.67 1.77 -2.64
CA SER A 85 12.18 2.18 -3.96
C SER A 85 11.83 1.17 -5.05
N LYS A 86 11.42 -0.04 -4.64
CA LYS A 86 10.97 -1.08 -5.55
C LYS A 86 9.98 -1.99 -4.85
N ALA A 87 8.89 -2.30 -5.52
CA ALA A 87 7.94 -3.32 -5.09
C ALA A 87 7.33 -4.00 -6.31
N TRP A 88 7.03 -5.28 -6.18
CA TRP A 88 6.55 -6.18 -7.23
C TRP A 88 7.40 -6.17 -8.51
N GLY A 89 8.70 -5.90 -8.38
CA GLY A 89 9.63 -5.76 -9.51
C GLY A 89 9.57 -4.41 -10.24
N VAL A 90 8.69 -3.49 -9.81
CA VAL A 90 8.57 -2.13 -10.36
C VAL A 90 9.43 -1.17 -9.54
N ASN A 91 10.33 -0.42 -10.20
CA ASN A 91 11.19 0.58 -9.55
C ASN A 91 10.42 1.89 -9.36
N THR A 92 9.53 1.90 -8.38
CA THR A 92 8.68 3.04 -8.03
C THR A 92 8.36 3.01 -6.55
N THR A 93 7.94 4.15 -6.01
CA THR A 93 7.37 4.21 -4.66
C THR A 93 5.87 3.90 -4.74
N PRO A 94 5.41 2.79 -4.13
CA PRO A 94 4.00 2.41 -4.17
C PRO A 94 3.15 3.30 -3.26
N PHE A 95 1.86 3.39 -3.56
CA PHE A 95 0.88 3.74 -2.53
C PHE A 95 0.65 2.52 -1.65
N VAL A 96 0.85 2.68 -0.35
CA VAL A 96 0.58 1.64 0.64
C VAL A 96 -0.51 2.14 1.57
N ILE A 97 -1.62 1.43 1.62
CA ILE A 97 -2.82 1.79 2.36
C ILE A 97 -3.02 0.73 3.44
N LEU A 98 -3.18 1.16 4.69
CA LEU A 98 -3.50 0.30 5.83
C LEU A 98 -4.88 0.71 6.36
N ASN A 99 -5.81 -0.25 6.44
CA ASN A 99 -7.13 -0.09 7.07
C ASN A 99 -7.91 1.17 6.64
N GLY A 100 -7.81 1.54 5.36
CA GLY A 100 -8.60 2.63 4.79
C GLY A 100 -7.84 3.92 4.52
N ALA A 101 -6.58 4.06 4.95
CA ALA A 101 -5.78 5.28 4.73
C ALA A 101 -4.34 4.98 4.26
N PRO A 102 -3.79 5.77 3.32
CA PRO A 102 -2.39 5.69 2.90
C PRO A 102 -1.42 5.97 4.05
N LEU A 103 -0.26 5.32 4.04
CA LEU A 103 0.88 5.73 4.85
C LEU A 103 1.29 7.17 4.49
N GLY A 104 1.62 7.96 5.51
CA GLY A 104 1.91 9.38 5.42
C GLY A 104 0.66 10.28 5.37
N ALA A 105 -0.56 9.73 5.31
CA ALA A 105 -1.78 10.51 5.47
C ALA A 105 -1.97 10.91 6.95
N PRO A 106 -2.75 11.97 7.26
CA PRO A 106 -3.02 12.38 8.65
C PRO A 106 -3.56 11.24 9.54
N GLU A 107 -4.36 10.34 8.97
CA GLU A 107 -4.94 9.18 9.64
C GLU A 107 -3.92 8.05 9.87
N ASN A 108 -2.81 8.05 9.12
CA ASN A 108 -1.76 7.06 9.22
C ASN A 108 -0.38 7.68 8.91
N PRO A 109 0.16 8.51 9.83
CA PRO A 109 1.31 9.36 9.54
C PRO A 109 2.65 8.61 9.53
N GLY A 110 2.65 7.31 9.83
CA GLY A 110 3.86 6.50 9.93
C GLY A 110 4.45 6.09 8.59
N THR A 111 5.67 5.57 8.65
CA THR A 111 6.36 4.92 7.53
C THR A 111 6.24 3.40 7.65
N ALA A 112 6.48 2.67 6.55
CA ALA A 112 6.22 1.23 6.51
C ALA A 112 7.08 0.42 7.51
N ASP A 113 8.29 0.86 7.80
CA ASP A 113 9.23 0.19 8.73
C ASP A 113 8.82 0.29 10.20
N THR A 114 8.04 1.31 10.58
CA THR A 114 7.67 1.56 11.98
C THR A 114 6.17 1.41 12.25
N THR A 115 5.33 1.48 11.22
CA THR A 115 3.89 1.33 11.37
C THR A 115 3.56 -0.11 11.71
N ALA A 116 3.10 -0.33 12.94
CA ALA A 116 2.71 -1.64 13.43
C ALA A 116 1.44 -2.13 12.73
N VAL A 117 1.34 -3.44 12.57
CA VAL A 117 0.14 -4.15 12.08
C VAL A 117 -0.31 -5.17 13.11
N LYS A 118 -1.57 -5.59 13.02
CA LYS A 118 -2.17 -6.64 13.86
C LYS A 118 -2.93 -7.64 13.00
N GLY A 119 -3.26 -8.79 13.58
CA GLY A 119 -4.15 -9.77 12.97
C GLY A 119 -5.44 -9.13 12.48
N GLY A 120 -5.83 -9.47 11.26
CA GLY A 120 -6.96 -8.93 10.54
C GLY A 120 -6.68 -7.65 9.76
N ASP A 121 -5.55 -6.97 9.91
CA ASP A 121 -5.33 -5.75 9.14
C ASP A 121 -5.40 -5.99 7.62
N ASN A 122 -5.90 -5.01 6.87
CA ASN A 122 -5.95 -5.02 5.42
C ASN A 122 -4.97 -4.00 4.85
N ILE A 123 -4.03 -4.48 4.04
CA ILE A 123 -3.05 -3.68 3.34
C ILE A 123 -3.33 -3.73 1.84
N ILE A 124 -3.38 -2.56 1.21
CA ILE A 124 -3.52 -2.43 -0.24
C ILE A 124 -2.27 -1.71 -0.75
N MET A 125 -1.56 -2.36 -1.69
CA MET A 125 -0.39 -1.80 -2.37
C MET A 125 -0.73 -1.54 -3.83
N SER A 126 -0.63 -0.28 -4.26
CA SER A 126 -0.93 0.14 -5.63
C SER A 126 0.33 0.70 -6.30
N LEU A 127 0.68 0.13 -7.44
CA LEU A 127 1.88 0.45 -8.20
C LEU A 127 1.55 0.91 -9.62
N SER A 128 2.43 1.76 -10.15
CA SER A 128 2.46 2.12 -11.56
C SER A 128 3.88 1.98 -12.08
N SER A 129 4.04 1.29 -13.19
CA SER A 129 5.29 1.16 -13.93
C SER A 129 5.60 2.38 -14.78
N ASP A 130 4.61 3.26 -15.03
CA ASP A 130 4.79 4.52 -15.72
C ASP A 130 4.93 5.68 -14.71
N PRO A 131 6.12 6.31 -14.60
CA PRO A 131 6.33 7.42 -13.68
C PRO A 131 5.50 8.67 -14.01
N MET A 132 4.91 8.75 -15.21
CA MET A 132 4.03 9.85 -15.62
C MET A 132 2.57 9.60 -15.28
N VAL A 133 2.20 8.38 -14.88
CA VAL A 133 0.83 7.99 -14.52
C VAL A 133 0.86 7.46 -13.08
N PRO A 134 0.49 8.28 -12.09
CA PRO A 134 0.43 7.81 -10.71
C PRO A 134 -0.51 6.62 -10.56
N ALA A 135 -0.16 5.65 -9.72
CA ALA A 135 -1.05 4.55 -9.39
C ALA A 135 -2.31 5.09 -8.69
N ARG A 136 -3.47 4.51 -9.00
CA ARG A 136 -4.73 4.86 -8.32
C ARG A 136 -4.76 4.20 -6.94
N ALA A 137 -4.84 5.02 -5.90
CA ALA A 137 -4.87 4.55 -4.51
C ALA A 137 -6.33 4.37 -4.06
N VAL A 138 -6.83 3.14 -4.08
CA VAL A 138 -8.19 2.83 -3.61
C VAL A 138 -8.10 2.12 -2.27
N ALA A 139 -8.75 2.69 -1.27
CA ALA A 139 -8.84 2.14 0.06
C ALA A 139 -10.22 1.51 0.29
N LEU A 140 -10.27 0.38 0.99
CA LEU A 140 -11.50 -0.32 1.32
C LEU A 140 -11.69 -0.44 2.82
N LYS A 141 -12.94 -0.31 3.26
CA LYS A 141 -13.41 -0.66 4.60
C LYS A 141 -14.60 -1.60 4.48
N VAL A 142 -14.79 -2.47 5.46
CA VAL A 142 -15.92 -3.39 5.52
C VAL A 142 -16.62 -3.33 6.88
N SER A 143 -17.95 -3.28 6.88
CA SER A 143 -18.76 -3.41 8.09
C SER A 143 -19.74 -4.57 7.91
N VAL A 144 -19.64 -5.58 8.78
CA VAL A 144 -20.46 -6.80 8.70
C VAL A 144 -21.67 -6.69 9.61
N SER A 145 -22.85 -7.02 9.08
CA SER A 145 -24.10 -7.09 9.82
C SER A 145 -24.91 -8.31 9.36
N GLY A 146 -24.99 -9.33 10.24
CA GLY A 146 -25.62 -10.61 9.91
C GLY A 146 -24.92 -11.28 8.73
N ASP A 147 -25.70 -11.69 7.73
CA ASP A 147 -25.20 -12.37 6.52
C ASP A 147 -24.78 -11.38 5.40
N SER A 148 -24.68 -10.09 5.72
CA SER A 148 -24.35 -9.04 4.77
C SER A 148 -23.19 -8.18 5.24
N ALA A 149 -22.40 -7.68 4.28
CA ALA A 149 -21.29 -6.79 4.52
C ALA A 149 -21.47 -5.52 3.68
N THR A 150 -21.23 -4.37 4.30
CA THR A 150 -21.16 -3.08 3.61
C THR A 150 -19.70 -2.77 3.35
N VAL A 151 -19.34 -2.65 2.08
CA VAL A 151 -17.98 -2.28 1.65
C VAL A 151 -18.01 -0.81 1.24
N THR A 152 -17.10 -0.03 1.81
CA THR A 152 -16.91 1.38 1.49
C THR A 152 -15.59 1.54 0.75
N ALA A 153 -15.64 2.09 -0.47
CA ALA A 153 -14.49 2.37 -1.30
C ALA A 153 -14.18 3.87 -1.34
N THR A 154 -12.91 4.22 -1.11
CA THR A 154 -12.43 5.61 -1.10
C THR A 154 -11.21 5.72 -2.01
N GLU A 155 -11.26 6.63 -2.97
CA GLU A 155 -10.09 6.99 -3.77
C GLU A 155 -9.29 8.06 -3.03
N TRP A 156 -7.98 7.84 -2.92
CA TRP A 156 -7.01 8.74 -2.34
C TRP A 156 -6.16 9.37 -3.44
N ILE A 157 -5.93 10.68 -3.32
CA ILE A 157 -5.14 11.46 -4.26
C ILE A 157 -4.05 12.17 -3.46
N LEU A 158 -2.80 11.90 -3.82
CA LEU A 158 -1.64 12.65 -3.32
C LEU A 158 -1.35 13.82 -4.25
N ASP A 159 -1.36 15.03 -3.71
CA ASP A 159 -0.78 16.19 -4.38
C ASP A 159 0.74 16.15 -4.21
N PHE A 160 1.46 15.80 -5.28
CA PHE A 160 2.93 15.74 -5.27
C PHE A 160 3.61 17.12 -5.15
N THR A 161 2.86 18.22 -5.30
CA THR A 161 3.38 19.58 -5.10
C THR A 161 3.42 19.92 -3.62
N THR A 162 2.42 19.48 -2.86
CA THR A 162 2.26 19.82 -1.43
C THR A 162 2.47 18.64 -0.50
N PHE A 163 2.68 17.44 -1.03
CA PHE A 163 2.72 16.17 -0.29
C PHE A 163 1.52 15.98 0.64
N THR A 164 0.34 16.39 0.15
CA THR A 164 -0.91 16.33 0.92
C THR A 164 -1.86 15.34 0.30
N TYR A 165 -2.46 14.51 1.15
CA TYR A 165 -3.51 13.59 0.73
C TYR A 165 -4.87 14.28 0.75
N SER A 166 -5.68 13.94 -0.24
CA SER A 166 -7.12 14.18 -0.27
C SER A 166 -7.84 12.88 -0.61
N SER A 167 -9.12 12.80 -0.31
CA SER A 167 -9.91 11.60 -0.57
C SER A 167 -11.32 11.92 -1.03
N THR A 168 -11.87 11.03 -1.86
CA THR A 168 -13.24 11.10 -2.34
C THR A 168 -13.87 9.71 -2.34
N PRO A 169 -15.17 9.57 -2.05
CA PRO A 169 -15.88 8.32 -2.26
C PRO A 169 -15.71 7.84 -3.71
N LEU A 170 -15.41 6.56 -3.89
CA LEU A 170 -15.28 5.98 -5.22
C LEU A 170 -16.65 5.50 -5.70
N ALA A 171 -17.39 6.40 -6.35
CA ALA A 171 -18.75 6.15 -6.80
C ALA A 171 -18.82 5.45 -8.17
N ASN A 172 -19.88 4.67 -8.40
CA ASN A 172 -20.14 3.90 -9.63
C ASN A 172 -19.01 2.93 -10.00
N ALA A 173 -18.19 2.52 -9.04
CA ALA A 173 -17.12 1.56 -9.25
C ALA A 173 -17.69 0.15 -9.31
N GLN A 174 -17.22 -0.64 -10.26
CA GLN A 174 -17.61 -2.05 -10.36
C GLN A 174 -17.03 -2.83 -9.18
N VAL A 175 -17.87 -3.67 -8.58
CA VAL A 175 -17.48 -4.60 -7.52
C VAL A 175 -17.64 -6.03 -8.01
N THR A 176 -16.59 -6.82 -7.88
CA THR A 176 -16.51 -8.19 -8.40
C THR A 176 -16.03 -9.16 -7.33
N ASP A 177 -16.41 -10.42 -7.46
CA ASP A 177 -15.70 -11.53 -6.83
C ASP A 177 -14.42 -11.80 -7.64
N PRO A 178 -13.21 -11.61 -7.06
CA PRO A 178 -11.96 -11.79 -7.79
C PRO A 178 -11.62 -13.27 -8.08
N GLU A 179 -12.22 -14.24 -7.38
CA GLU A 179 -12.01 -15.66 -7.63
C GLU A 179 -12.83 -16.14 -8.84
N THR A 180 -14.10 -15.72 -8.91
CA THR A 180 -15.03 -16.18 -9.95
C THR A 180 -15.16 -15.22 -11.13
N GLY A 181 -14.80 -13.95 -10.95
CA GLY A 181 -15.03 -12.87 -11.91
C GLY A 181 -16.49 -12.41 -11.96
N GLU A 182 -17.35 -12.86 -11.03
CA GLU A 182 -18.75 -12.43 -10.97
C GLU A 182 -18.85 -10.95 -10.59
N VAL A 183 -19.71 -10.21 -11.29
CA VAL A 183 -20.04 -8.82 -10.95
C VAL A 183 -21.10 -8.82 -9.86
N LEU A 184 -20.73 -8.34 -8.68
CA LEU A 184 -21.60 -8.26 -7.50
C LEU A 184 -22.45 -6.98 -7.47
N GLY A 185 -21.99 -5.94 -8.18
CA GLY A 185 -22.73 -4.70 -8.36
C GLY A 185 -21.81 -3.51 -8.60
N THR A 186 -22.29 -2.32 -8.23
CA THR A 186 -21.54 -1.06 -8.30
C THR A 186 -21.70 -0.26 -7.03
N THR A 187 -20.68 0.50 -6.64
CA THR A 187 -20.78 1.41 -5.50
C THR A 187 -21.74 2.58 -5.75
N ASP A 188 -22.41 3.05 -4.69
CA ASP A 188 -23.27 4.23 -4.71
C ASP A 188 -22.48 5.55 -4.71
N ALA A 189 -23.18 6.69 -4.60
CA ALA A 189 -22.56 8.02 -4.61
C ALA A 189 -21.63 8.26 -3.41
N GLU A 190 -21.86 7.55 -2.32
CA GLU A 190 -21.07 7.56 -1.10
C GLU A 190 -19.98 6.46 -1.10
N GLY A 191 -19.79 5.76 -2.23
CA GLY A 191 -18.77 4.73 -2.41
C GLY A 191 -19.10 3.41 -1.73
N ASN A 192 -20.36 3.17 -1.36
CA ASN A 192 -20.78 1.97 -0.63
C ASN A 192 -21.45 0.94 -1.53
N ILE A 193 -21.32 -0.33 -1.15
CA ILE A 193 -22.12 -1.43 -1.68
C ILE A 193 -22.43 -2.42 -0.55
N THR A 194 -23.60 -3.07 -0.60
CA THR A 194 -23.91 -4.21 0.25
C THR A 194 -23.74 -5.51 -0.54
N VAL A 195 -22.94 -6.43 -0.01
CA VAL A 195 -22.65 -7.74 -0.58
C VAL A 195 -22.89 -8.85 0.47
N PRO A 196 -23.00 -10.12 0.07
CA PRO A 196 -22.98 -11.22 1.03
C PRO A 196 -21.71 -11.19 1.88
N ALA A 197 -21.82 -11.47 3.19
CA ALA A 197 -20.69 -11.48 4.12
C ALA A 197 -19.82 -12.75 3.99
N THR A 198 -19.43 -13.09 2.78
CA THR A 198 -18.67 -14.31 2.47
C THR A 198 -17.67 -14.06 1.35
N GLY A 199 -16.44 -14.55 1.54
CA GLY A 199 -15.39 -14.46 0.51
C GLY A 199 -14.67 -13.12 0.49
N VAL A 200 -14.17 -12.77 -0.69
CA VAL A 200 -13.42 -11.53 -0.95
C VAL A 200 -14.15 -10.76 -2.04
N VAL A 201 -14.14 -9.43 -1.95
CA VAL A 201 -14.56 -8.58 -3.06
C VAL A 201 -13.40 -7.73 -3.54
N ALA A 202 -13.42 -7.42 -4.83
CA ALA A 202 -12.53 -6.47 -5.48
C ALA A 202 -13.33 -5.29 -6.03
N VAL A 203 -12.75 -4.10 -5.96
CA VAL A 203 -13.32 -2.86 -6.49
C VAL A 203 -12.44 -2.33 -7.61
N GLU A 204 -13.03 -2.14 -8.79
CA GLU A 204 -12.37 -1.67 -10.03
C GLU A 204 -11.15 -2.48 -10.48
N GLY A 205 -10.95 -3.68 -9.95
CA GLY A 205 -9.70 -4.42 -10.16
C GLY A 205 -8.47 -3.72 -9.55
N LEU A 206 -8.66 -2.85 -8.55
CA LEU A 206 -7.58 -2.06 -7.94
C LEU A 206 -7.31 -2.45 -6.48
N ALA A 207 -8.36 -2.75 -5.74
CA ALA A 207 -8.32 -3.04 -4.32
C ALA A 207 -9.24 -4.20 -3.99
N ALA A 208 -8.91 -4.99 -2.98
CA ALA A 208 -9.73 -6.10 -2.51
C ALA A 208 -9.72 -6.20 -0.98
N ILE A 209 -10.78 -6.78 -0.43
CA ILE A 209 -10.96 -6.97 1.01
C ILE A 209 -11.81 -8.22 1.29
N PRO A 210 -11.47 -9.05 2.29
CA PRO A 210 -12.38 -10.07 2.81
C PRO A 210 -13.63 -9.44 3.40
N VAL A 211 -14.79 -10.03 3.14
CA VAL A 211 -16.09 -9.48 3.59
C VAL A 211 -16.77 -10.28 4.69
N ASP A 212 -16.09 -11.29 5.22
CA ASP A 212 -16.52 -12.13 6.34
C ASP A 212 -16.23 -11.52 7.73
N GLY A 213 -15.60 -10.34 7.76
CA GLY A 213 -15.23 -9.66 9.01
C GLY A 213 -13.88 -10.11 9.58
N SER A 214 -13.15 -10.97 8.86
CA SER A 214 -11.76 -11.30 9.20
C SER A 214 -10.83 -10.10 9.02
N ALA A 215 -11.17 -9.16 8.14
CA ALA A 215 -10.42 -7.94 7.93
C ALA A 215 -10.89 -6.79 8.85
N GLY A 216 -9.94 -6.19 9.58
CA GLY A 216 -10.13 -4.98 10.37
C GLY A 216 -10.32 -3.76 9.48
N SER A 217 -11.35 -2.97 9.79
CA SER A 217 -11.77 -1.82 8.98
C SER A 217 -11.85 -0.52 9.79
N GLY A 218 -10.82 -0.25 10.60
CA GLY A 218 -10.74 0.99 11.35
C GLY A 218 -9.62 1.02 12.39
N THR A 219 -9.19 2.24 12.73
CA THR A 219 -8.18 2.55 13.75
C THR A 219 -8.69 2.45 15.19
N GLU A 220 -9.84 1.79 15.44
CA GLU A 220 -10.53 1.81 16.75
C GLU A 220 -9.99 0.83 17.80
N ASP A 221 -8.84 0.19 17.56
CA ASP A 221 -8.16 -0.63 18.56
C ASP A 221 -6.74 -0.07 18.72
N PRO A 222 -6.22 0.09 19.96
CA PRO A 222 -4.95 0.76 20.16
C PRO A 222 -3.86 -0.01 19.42
N ALA A 223 -3.17 0.70 18.53
CA ALA A 223 -1.96 0.21 17.90
C ALA A 223 -1.06 -0.45 18.97
N ALA A 224 -0.50 -1.62 18.64
CA ALA A 224 0.58 -2.18 19.43
C ALA A 224 1.62 -1.08 19.66
N ALA A 225 2.08 -0.95 20.91
CA ALA A 225 2.90 0.18 21.35
C ALA A 225 4.06 0.42 20.37
N PRO A 226 4.36 1.68 20.01
CA PRO A 226 5.44 2.01 19.10
C PRO A 226 6.72 1.37 19.63
N VAL A 227 7.44 0.68 18.74
CA VAL A 227 8.77 0.14 19.06
C VAL A 227 9.64 1.34 19.41
N ALA A 228 9.98 1.50 20.68
CA ALA A 228 10.81 2.60 21.15
C ALA A 228 12.18 2.50 20.47
N GLN A 229 12.53 3.49 19.64
CA GLN A 229 13.92 3.70 19.25
C GLN A 229 14.71 4.20 20.46
N PRO A 230 15.98 3.79 20.64
CA PRO A 230 16.90 4.56 21.45
C PRO A 230 17.05 5.96 20.83
N GLU A 231 16.80 7.02 21.62
CA GLU A 231 17.08 8.41 21.22
C GLU A 231 18.55 8.54 20.81
N GLU A 232 18.84 8.55 19.51
CA GLU A 232 20.02 9.22 19.01
C GLU A 232 19.66 10.70 18.80
N ALA A 233 20.32 11.56 19.58
CA ALA A 233 20.12 13.00 19.55
C ALA A 233 20.33 13.54 18.13
N LEU A 234 19.29 14.15 17.56
CA LEU A 234 19.36 14.86 16.29
C LEU A 234 20.38 16.02 16.41
N PRO A 235 21.25 16.23 15.39
CA PRO A 235 22.05 17.45 15.32
C PRO A 235 21.14 18.67 15.14
N ILE A 236 21.33 19.66 16.00
CA ILE A 236 20.67 20.97 15.94
C ILE A 236 21.18 21.69 14.69
N PHE A 237 20.34 21.87 13.68
CA PHE A 237 20.67 22.70 12.51
C PHE A 237 20.26 24.15 12.77
N GLU A 238 21.25 25.03 12.94
CA GLU A 238 21.05 26.48 13.03
C GLU A 238 20.53 27.05 11.70
N GLY A 239 19.55 27.95 11.81
CA GLY A 239 18.65 28.41 10.74
C GLY A 239 19.25 29.08 9.49
N ASP A 240 20.57 29.20 9.39
CA ASP A 240 21.24 29.76 8.20
C ASP A 240 21.52 28.70 7.10
N THR A 241 21.48 27.41 7.43
CA THR A 241 21.75 26.32 6.46
C THR A 241 20.57 25.99 5.56
N LEU A 242 19.33 26.15 6.05
CA LEU A 242 18.10 25.94 5.29
C LEU A 242 17.97 26.94 4.12
N LEU A 243 18.40 28.20 4.33
CA LEU A 243 18.39 29.23 3.30
C LEU A 243 19.47 28.98 2.24
N GLN A 244 20.64 28.46 2.61
CA GLN A 244 21.67 28.05 1.65
C GLN A 244 21.24 26.84 0.80
N ILE A 245 20.57 25.85 1.39
CA ILE A 245 20.05 24.67 0.65
C ILE A 245 18.97 25.10 -0.35
N MET A 246 18.04 25.99 0.03
CA MET A 246 17.03 26.51 -0.90
C MET A 246 17.64 27.35 -2.03
N THR A 247 18.70 28.11 -1.75
CA THR A 247 19.32 29.01 -2.75
C THR A 247 20.22 28.27 -3.75
N PHE A 248 20.97 27.24 -3.31
CA PHE A 248 21.88 26.49 -4.18
C PHE A 248 21.26 25.21 -4.76
N GLY A 249 20.38 24.51 -4.02
CA GLY A 249 19.68 23.32 -4.51
C GLY A 249 18.62 23.62 -5.57
N GLY A 250 17.90 24.74 -5.42
CA GLY A 250 16.92 25.19 -6.41
C GLY A 250 17.55 25.57 -7.74
N LEU A 251 18.71 26.25 -7.75
CA LEU A 251 19.34 26.66 -9.00
C LEU A 251 19.91 25.47 -9.80
N ALA A 252 20.43 24.44 -9.12
CA ALA A 252 21.06 23.29 -9.78
C ALA A 252 20.05 22.35 -10.45
N VAL A 253 18.81 22.28 -9.95
CA VAL A 253 17.74 21.42 -10.51
C VAL A 253 16.91 22.16 -11.58
N PHE A 254 16.62 23.45 -11.39
CA PHE A 254 15.78 24.19 -12.33
C PHE A 254 16.53 24.59 -13.62
N ILE A 255 17.83 24.86 -13.58
CA ILE A 255 18.60 25.25 -14.77
C ILE A 255 18.64 24.15 -15.86
N PRO A 256 18.97 22.87 -15.57
CA PRO A 256 18.97 21.83 -16.60
C PRO A 256 17.57 21.53 -17.16
N ILE A 257 16.52 21.60 -16.32
CA ILE A 257 15.13 21.37 -16.75
C ILE A 257 14.64 22.50 -17.67
N ILE A 258 14.93 23.76 -17.32
CA ILE A 258 14.59 24.92 -18.17
C ILE A 258 15.38 24.88 -19.48
N PHE A 259 16.67 24.49 -19.45
CA PHE A 259 17.47 24.31 -20.67
C PHE A 259 16.92 23.19 -21.56
N ALA A 260 16.47 22.06 -20.99
CA ALA A 260 15.85 20.97 -21.74
C ALA A 260 14.54 21.42 -22.41
N ILE A 261 13.69 22.16 -21.70
CA ILE A 261 12.41 22.67 -22.24
C ILE A 261 12.66 23.68 -23.38
N VAL A 262 13.63 24.60 -23.24
CA VAL A 262 13.96 25.59 -24.28
C VAL A 262 14.60 24.95 -25.52
N PHE A 263 15.45 23.93 -25.36
CA PHE A 263 16.05 23.22 -26.50
C PHE A 263 15.07 22.29 -27.23
N ILE A 264 14.13 21.68 -26.50
CA ILE A 264 13.06 20.86 -27.11
C ILE A 264 12.07 21.75 -27.87
N GLY A 265 11.68 22.91 -27.31
CA GLY A 265 10.81 23.89 -27.97
C GLY A 265 11.40 24.42 -29.29
N LYS A 266 12.68 24.83 -29.29
CA LYS A 266 13.35 25.29 -30.52
C LYS A 266 13.46 24.21 -31.61
N LYS A 267 13.58 22.94 -31.22
CA LYS A 267 13.62 21.82 -32.17
C LYS A 267 12.26 21.58 -32.82
N GLN A 268 11.16 21.78 -32.08
CA GLN A 268 9.81 21.69 -32.64
C GLN A 268 9.46 22.87 -33.57
N GLU A 269 9.87 24.10 -33.23
CA GLU A 269 9.69 25.26 -34.13
C GLU A 269 10.43 25.09 -35.46
N ALA A 270 11.65 24.51 -35.45
CA ALA A 270 12.41 24.23 -36.68
C ALA A 270 11.73 23.16 -37.56
N ILE A 271 11.10 22.15 -36.96
CA ILE A 271 10.36 21.10 -37.69
C ILE A 271 9.04 21.67 -38.25
N HIS A 272 8.34 22.51 -37.49
CA HIS A 272 7.10 23.15 -37.93
C HIS A 272 7.35 24.18 -39.05
N TRP A 273 8.46 24.92 -38.97
CA TRP A 273 8.98 25.74 -40.07
C TRP A 273 9.17 24.83 -41.29
N GLN A 274 10.06 23.84 -41.24
CA GLN A 274 10.40 23.06 -42.44
C GLN A 274 9.22 22.37 -43.13
N LYS A 275 8.17 22.00 -42.39
CA LYS A 275 6.93 21.46 -42.97
C LYS A 275 6.07 22.52 -43.68
N SER A 276 6.05 23.77 -43.21
CA SER A 276 5.25 24.85 -43.83
C SER A 276 5.85 25.44 -45.10
N ARG A 277 7.13 25.16 -45.42
CA ARG A 277 7.78 25.55 -46.70
C ARG A 277 7.63 24.52 -47.84
N LYS A 278 7.05 23.36 -47.56
CA LYS A 278 6.89 22.25 -48.52
C LYS A 278 5.45 22.06 -49.01
N ILE A 279 4.58 23.04 -48.78
CA ILE A 279 3.24 23.15 -49.36
C ILE A 279 3.22 24.40 -50.23
#